data_AF-A0A3R8MWB8-F1
#
_entry.id   AF-A0A3R8MWB8-F1
#
_cell.length_a   1.000
_cell.length_b   1.000
_cell.length_c   1.000
_cell.angle_alpha   90.00
_cell.angle_beta   90.00
_cell.angle_gamma   90.00
#
_symmetry.space_group_name_H-M   'P 1'
#
loop_
_entity.id
_entity.type
_entity.pdbx_description
1 polymer ?
#
loop_
_entity_poly.entity_id
_entity_poly.type
_entity_poly.pdbx_seq_one_letter_code
_entity_poly.pdbx_strand_id
1 'polypeptide(L)' 'YCADIVSTQIKNDEVILKGEIPARCIQEYRNDLTNFTNGQGVCLTELKGYQPAIGKFICQPRRPNSRIDKVRHMFHKLA' A
#
# COMPACT_ATOMS: atom_id res chain seq x y z
N TYR A 1 1.38 9.60 4.25
CA TYR A 1 1.31 8.20 3.78
C TYR A 1 0.64 7.20 4.74
N CYS A 2 0.33 7.55 6.01
CA CYS A 2 -0.08 6.55 7.02
C CYS A 2 0.90 5.35 7.05
N ALA A 3 2.20 5.67 7.03
CA ALA A 3 3.26 4.69 7.09
C ALA A 3 3.79 4.65 8.52
N ASP A 4 4.01 3.44 9.04
CA ASP A 4 4.48 3.21 10.40
C ASP A 4 5.90 2.65 10.37
N ILE A 5 6.81 3.28 11.12
CA ILE A 5 8.17 2.76 11.28
C ILE A 5 8.15 1.74 12.43
N VAL A 6 8.52 0.51 12.10
CA VAL A 6 8.50 -0.63 13.04
C VAL A 6 9.86 -0.80 13.71
N SER A 7 10.96 -0.58 12.97
CA SER A 7 12.30 -0.72 13.54
C SER A 7 13.34 0.11 12.80
N THR A 8 14.37 0.52 13.53
CA THR A 8 15.55 1.22 13.00
C THR A 8 16.78 0.40 13.34
N GLN A 9 17.68 0.25 12.37
CA GLN A 9 18.96 -0.44 12.54
C GLN A 9 20.06 0.40 11.88
N ILE A 10 21.25 0.39 12.47
CA ILE A 10 22.44 1.01 11.86
C ILE A 10 23.36 -0.13 11.42
N LYS A 11 23.83 -0.09 10.18
CA LYS A 11 24.72 -1.10 9.61
C LYS A 11 25.67 -0.43 8.64
N ASN A 12 26.98 -0.62 8.84
CA ASN A 12 28.03 -0.05 7.98
C ASN A 12 27.87 1.46 7.75
N ASP A 13 27.62 2.22 8.82
CA ASP A 13 27.35 3.67 8.80
C ASP A 13 26.08 4.10 8.02
N GLU A 14 25.28 3.15 7.54
CA GLU A 14 23.97 3.41 6.96
C GLU A 14 22.85 3.18 7.97
N VAL A 15 21.78 3.95 7.86
CA VAL A 15 20.56 3.79 8.65
C VAL A 15 19.50 3.05 7.84
N ILE A 16 19.07 1.90 8.35
CA ILE A 16 18.03 1.07 7.74
C ILE A 16 16.75 1.23 8.58
N LEU A 17 15.74 1.85 7.96
CA LEU A 17 14.40 1.96 8.52
C LEU A 17 13.51 0.85 7.92
N LYS A 18 12.80 0.12 8.77
CA LYS A 18 11.79 -0.86 8.35
C LYS A 18 10.44 -0.43 8.87
N GLY A 19 9.44 -0.53 8.01
CA GLY A 19 8.09 -0.08 8.32
C GLY A 19 7.05 -0.67 7.39
N GLU A 20 5.81 -0.31 7.64
CA GLU A 20 4.66 -0.66 6.81
C GLU A 20 4.12 0.60 6.13
N ILE A 21 3.76 0.48 4.86
CA ILE A 21 3.12 1.56 4.09
C ILE A 21 1.99 0.97 3.25
N PRO A 22 0.85 1.66 3.11
CA PRO A 22 -0.21 1.22 2.22
C PRO A 22 0.31 1.05 0.78
N ALA A 23 0.02 -0.11 0.17
CA ALA A 23 0.53 -0.46 -1.16
C ALA A 23 0.20 0.59 -2.24
N ARG A 24 -0.92 1.31 -2.11
CA ARG A 24 -1.32 2.39 -3.02
C ARG A 24 -0.38 3.60 -3.00
N CYS A 25 0.34 3.82 -1.91
CA CYS A 25 1.19 4.99 -1.69
C CYS A 25 2.66 4.75 -2.08
N ILE A 26 3.05 3.51 -2.42
CA ILE A 26 4.46 3.16 -2.53
C ILE A 26 5.20 3.89 -3.65
N GLN A 27 4.50 4.20 -4.76
CA GLN A 27 5.11 4.88 -5.89
C GLN A 27 5.47 6.33 -5.56
N GLU A 28 4.53 7.06 -4.93
CA GLU A 28 4.75 8.44 -4.48
C GLU A 28 5.85 8.48 -3.41
N TYR A 29 5.83 7.54 -2.46
CA TYR A 29 6.86 7.42 -1.44
C TYR A 29 8.28 7.23 -2.02
N ARG A 30 8.43 6.40 -3.06
CA ARG A 30 9.73 6.21 -3.73
C ARG A 30 10.24 7.48 -4.42
N ASN A 31 9.34 8.25 -5.02
CA ASN A 31 9.69 9.53 -5.64
C ASN A 31 10.15 10.53 -4.58
N ASP A 32 9.38 10.67 -3.51
CA ASP A 32 9.72 11.54 -2.38
C ASP A 32 11.04 11.13 -1.73
N LEU A 33 11.25 9.83 -1.49
CA LEU A 33 12.50 9.33 -0.92
C LEU A 33 13.70 9.72 -1.79
N THR A 34 13.59 9.53 -3.11
CA THR A 34 14.63 9.94 -4.07
C THR A 34 14.91 11.44 -3.94
N ASN A 35 13.87 12.27 -3.89
CA ASN A 35 14.00 13.72 -3.76
C ASN A 35 14.66 14.14 -2.44
N PHE A 36 14.21 13.58 -1.30
CA PHE A 36 14.72 13.94 0.03
C PHE A 36 16.14 13.46 0.30
N THR A 37 16.56 12.39 -0.35
CA THR A 37 17.89 11.80 -0.17
C THR A 37 18.86 12.14 -1.31
N ASN A 38 18.48 13.08 -2.19
CA ASN A 38 19.25 13.42 -3.39
C ASN A 38 19.65 12.18 -4.22
N GLY A 39 18.76 11.20 -4.32
CA GLY A 39 18.97 9.95 -5.05
C GLY A 39 19.84 8.89 -4.35
N GLN A 40 20.29 9.13 -3.12
CA GLN A 40 21.12 8.18 -2.38
C GLN A 40 20.29 7.12 -1.64
N GLY A 41 19.03 7.42 -1.32
CA GLY A 41 18.15 6.53 -0.59
C GLY A 41 17.67 5.36 -1.43
N VAL A 42 17.72 4.15 -0.86
CA VAL A 42 17.21 2.93 -1.48
C VAL A 42 16.00 2.41 -0.71
N CYS A 43 14.95 2.00 -1.44
CA CYS A 43 13.74 1.43 -0.87
C CYS A 43 13.47 0.04 -1.44
N LEU A 44 13.41 -0.96 -0.55
CA LEU A 44 12.98 -2.32 -0.86
C LEU A 44 11.59 -2.56 -0.26
N THR A 45 10.76 -3.32 -0.96
CA THR A 45 9.34 -3.50 -0.60
C THR A 45 8.89 -4.93 -0.81
N GLU A 46 8.22 -5.49 0.18
CA GLU A 46 7.58 -6.81 0.11
C GLU A 46 6.11 -6.73 0.57
N LEU A 47 5.29 -7.67 0.12
CA LEU A 47 3.90 -7.76 0.57
C LEU A 47 3.85 -8.34 1.98
N LYS A 48 3.17 -7.66 2.91
CA LYS A 48 3.02 -8.10 4.29
C LYS A 48 1.62 -8.63 4.62
N GLY A 49 0.59 -7.80 4.42
CA GLY A 49 -0.79 -8.13 4.80
C GLY A 49 -1.77 -7.03 4.47
N TYR A 50 -3.01 -7.20 4.95
CA TYR A 50 -4.08 -6.22 4.75
C TYR A 50 -4.31 -5.42 6.03
N GLN A 51 -4.54 -4.12 5.86
CA GLN A 51 -4.97 -3.24 6.94
C GLN A 51 -6.45 -2.91 6.76
N PRO A 52 -7.23 -2.82 7.86
CA PRO A 52 -8.61 -2.34 7.78
C PRO A 52 -8.65 -0.96 7.12
N ALA A 53 -9.61 -0.73 6.24
CA ALA A 53 -9.84 0.60 5.68
C ALA A 53 -10.55 1.47 6.73
N ILE A 54 -9.79 2.09 7.64
CA ILE A 54 -10.31 2.98 8.70
C ILE A 54 -10.61 4.40 8.17
N GLY A 55 -10.55 4.61 6.84
CA GLY A 55 -10.80 5.88 6.16
C GLY A 55 -12.10 5.90 5.37
N LYS A 56 -12.41 7.04 4.74
CA LYS A 56 -13.56 7.19 3.85
C LYS A 56 -13.48 6.15 2.73
N PHE A 57 -14.50 5.31 2.60
CA PHE A 57 -14.55 4.29 1.56
C PHE A 57 -14.52 4.98 0.19
N ILE A 58 -13.42 4.84 -0.54
CA ILE A 58 -13.36 5.28 -1.93
C ILE A 58 -13.93 4.13 -2.76
N CYS A 59 -15.24 4.19 -3.03
CA CYS A 59 -15.88 3.30 -3.98
C CYS A 59 -15.42 3.65 -5.39
N GLN A 60 -14.25 3.15 -5.80
CA GLN A 60 -13.86 3.17 -7.20
C GLN A 60 -14.59 2.03 -7.91
N PRO A 61 -15.28 2.28 -9.03
CA PRO A 61 -15.82 1.21 -9.85
C PRO A 61 -14.66 0.32 -10.28
N ARG A 62 -14.71 -0.94 -9.86
CA ARG A 62 -13.76 -1.95 -10.31
C ARG A 62 -13.87 -2.08 -11.84
N ARG A 63 -12.74 -2.33 -12.53
CA ARG A 63 -12.78 -2.71 -13.94
C ARG A 63 -13.71 -3.92 -14.14
N PRO A 64 -14.62 -3.87 -15.12
CA PRO A 64 -15.51 -5.00 -15.42
C PRO A 64 -14.72 -6.29 -15.59
N ASN A 65 -15.18 -7.36 -14.96
CA ASN A 65 -14.60 -8.69 -15.04
C ASN A 65 -15.72 -9.72 -15.21
N SER A 66 -15.97 -10.11 -16.46
CA SER A 66 -17.05 -11.03 -16.83
C SER A 66 -17.02 -12.38 -16.10
N ARG A 67 -15.85 -12.83 -15.63
CA ARG A 67 -15.70 -14.07 -14.84
C ARG A 67 -16.19 -13.90 -13.39
N ILE A 68 -15.99 -12.73 -12.79
CA ILE A 68 -16.33 -12.46 -11.38
C ILE A 68 -17.73 -11.83 -11.27
N ASP A 69 -18.12 -11.03 -12.26
CA ASP A 69 -19.34 -10.23 -12.21
C ASP A 69 -20.62 -11.07 -12.40
N LYS A 70 -20.53 -12.24 -13.03
CA LYS A 70 -21.67 -13.18 -13.15
C LYS A 70 -22.10 -13.81 -11.82
N VAL A 71 -21.22 -13.86 -10.82
CA VAL A 71 -21.41 -14.67 -9.59
C VAL A 71 -21.91 -13.81 -8.41
N ARG A 72 -21.96 -12.48 -8.55
CA ARG A 72 -22.41 -11.61 -7.46
C ARG A 72 -23.92 -11.40 -7.51
N HIS A 73 -24.68 -12.33 -6.96
CA HIS A 73 -25.93 -11.99 -6.30
C HIS A 73 -25.62 -11.84 -4.81
N MET A 74 -24.98 -10.71 -4.43
CA MET A 74 -24.75 -10.41 -3.01
C MET A 74 -26.06 -10.39 -2.22
N PHE A 75 -27.17 -10.11 -2.91
CA PHE A 75 -28.52 -10.21 -2.40
C PHE A 75 -29.39 -10.89 -3.45
N HIS A 76 -30.13 -11.90 -3.03
CA HIS A 76 -31.24 -12.43 -3.80
C HIS A 76 -32.45 -11.55 -3.53
N LYS A 77 -33.07 -11.02 -4.58
CA LYS A 77 -34.29 -10.22 -4.43
C LYS A 77 -35.41 -11.21 -4.06
N LEU A 78 -36.01 -11.06 -2.89
CA LEU A 78 -37.24 -11.79 -2.58
C LEU A 78 -38.34 -11.25 -3.50
N ALA A 79 -38.99 -12.14 -4.24
CA ALA A 79 -40.12 -11.85 -5.10
C ALA A 79 -41.37 -11.49 -4.28
#